data_AF-A0A2D7BWW7-F1
#
_entry.id   AF-A0A2D7BWW7-F1
#
_cell.length_a   1.000
_cell.length_b   1.000
_cell.length_c   1.000
_cell.angle_alpha   90.00
_cell.angle_beta   90.00
_cell.angle_gamma   90.00
#
_symmetry.space_group_name_H-M   'P 1'
#
loop_
_entity.id
_entity.type
_entity.pdbx_description
1 polymer ?
#
loop_
_entity_poly.entity_id
_entity_poly.type
_entity_poly.pdbx_seq_one_letter_code
_entity_poly.pdbx_strand_id
1 'polypeptide(L)'
;MNLVGNIDQALESLLKTAKSLPNVSLVVLDDYCPESGTIPKDVISAVNNLIAQTSWTTLLISKGGTAMDSSPLVARGKNKLKTNKVWLLTRPESNSKRVLWMDDNIENLLLKEEGFVY
;
A
#
# COMPACT_ATOMS: atom_id res chain seq x y z
N MET A 1 11.45 19.06 9.72
CA MET A 1 11.20 17.79 10.42
C MET A 1 12.01 16.71 9.71
N ASN A 2 12.98 16.08 10.39
CA ASN A 2 13.81 15.01 9.80
C ASN A 2 12.99 13.72 9.70
N LEU A 3 12.13 13.65 8.68
CA LEU A 3 11.25 12.50 8.41
C LEU A 3 12.06 11.22 8.11
N VAL A 4 13.29 11.38 7.61
CA VAL A 4 14.18 10.29 7.16
C VAL A 4 14.53 9.31 8.29
N GLY A 5 15.02 9.81 9.43
CA GLY A 5 15.39 8.93 10.56
C GLY A 5 14.17 8.33 11.27
N ASN A 6 13.03 9.00 11.19
CA ASN A 6 11.82 8.57 11.89
C ASN A 6 11.17 7.36 11.20
N ILE A 7 11.17 7.30 9.87
CA ILE A 7 10.53 6.17 9.16
C ILE A 7 11.34 4.88 9.28
N ASP A 8 12.67 4.95 9.17
CA ASP A 8 13.54 3.79 9.34
C ASP A 8 13.36 3.17 10.74
N GLN A 9 13.41 4.01 11.79
CA GLN A 9 13.20 3.54 13.17
C GLN A 9 11.80 2.97 13.39
N ALA A 10 10.77 3.58 12.79
CA ALA A 10 9.40 3.07 12.89
C ALA A 10 9.25 1.69 12.24
N LEU A 11 9.83 1.49 11.04
CA LEU A 11 9.76 0.21 10.34
C LEU A 11 10.62 -0.87 11.00
N GLU A 12 11.77 -0.52 11.59
CA GLU A 12 12.56 -1.45 12.39
C GLU A 12 11.80 -1.91 13.66
N SER A 13 11.16 -0.97 14.35
CA SER A 13 10.33 -1.28 15.52
C SER A 13 9.13 -2.16 15.15
N LEU A 14 8.47 -1.86 14.04
CA LEU A 14 7.39 -2.68 13.48
C LEU A 14 7.86 -4.10 13.17
N LEU A 15 8.99 -4.24 12.47
CA LEU A 15 9.58 -5.54 12.11
C LEU A 15 9.89 -6.37 13.36
N LYS A 16 10.53 -5.76 14.37
CA LYS A 16 10.85 -6.43 15.64
C LYS A 16 9.58 -6.90 16.35
N THR A 17 8.57 -6.04 16.42
CA THR A 17 7.29 -6.33 17.09
C THR A 17 6.56 -7.46 16.38
N ALA A 18 6.40 -7.36 15.05
CA ALA A 18 5.73 -8.38 14.25
C ALA A 18 6.43 -9.75 14.31
N LYS A 19 7.77 -9.79 14.42
CA LYS A 19 8.54 -11.03 14.64
C LYS A 19 8.40 -11.59 16.05
N SER A 20 8.17 -10.76 17.06
CA SER A 20 8.00 -11.23 18.45
C SER A 20 6.61 -11.77 18.76
N LEU A 21 5.60 -11.33 18.02
CA LEU A 21 4.23 -11.78 18.20
C LEU A 21 4.01 -13.13 17.48
N PRO A 22 3.36 -14.11 18.13
CA PRO A 22 3.05 -15.37 17.47
C PRO A 22 2.01 -15.16 16.36
N ASN A 23 2.16 -15.89 15.26
CA ASN A 23 1.15 -16.03 14.20
C ASN A 23 0.73 -14.73 13.49
N VAL A 24 1.60 -13.72 13.40
CA VAL A 24 1.35 -12.55 12.55
C VAL A 24 1.30 -13.00 11.09
N SER A 25 0.14 -12.85 10.44
CA SER A 25 -0.11 -13.25 9.06
C SER A 25 -0.26 -12.06 8.10
N LEU A 26 -0.56 -10.87 8.62
CA LEU A 26 -0.77 -9.64 7.87
C LEU A 26 -0.21 -8.44 8.63
N VAL A 27 0.54 -7.60 7.94
CA VAL A 27 0.94 -6.26 8.39
C VAL A 27 0.50 -5.26 7.34
N VAL A 28 -0.24 -4.23 7.77
CA VAL A 28 -0.75 -3.16 6.90
C VAL A 28 0.05 -1.89 7.18
N LEU A 29 0.61 -1.31 6.13
CA LEU A 29 1.18 0.04 6.16
C LEU A 29 0.26 0.97 5.38
N ASP A 30 -0.63 1.62 6.11
CA ASP A 30 -1.52 2.63 5.54
C ASP A 30 -0.80 3.98 5.40
N ASP A 31 -1.06 4.65 4.29
CA ASP A 31 -0.46 5.93 3.90
C ASP A 31 1.06 6.04 4.16
N TYR A 32 1.80 5.00 3.80
CA TYR A 32 3.24 4.86 4.10
C TYR A 32 4.16 5.86 3.37
N CYS A 33 3.61 6.74 2.54
CA CYS A 33 4.35 7.68 1.71
C CYS A 33 3.61 9.02 1.60
N PRO A 34 4.28 10.11 1.21
CA PRO A 34 3.63 11.42 1.09
C PRO A 34 2.37 11.37 0.21
N GLU A 35 1.39 12.22 0.49
CA GLU A 35 0.08 12.20 -0.20
C GLU A 35 0.17 12.43 -1.71
N SER A 36 1.22 13.12 -2.18
CA SER A 36 1.42 13.45 -3.60
C SER A 36 2.90 13.39 -3.98
N GLY A 37 3.16 13.46 -5.29
CA GLY A 37 4.52 13.45 -5.84
C GLY A 37 5.20 12.09 -5.78
N THR A 38 6.51 12.11 -6.05
CA THR A 38 7.36 10.92 -6.08
C THR A 38 7.63 10.43 -4.66
N ILE A 39 7.50 9.12 -4.43
CA ILE A 39 7.89 8.51 -3.15
C ILE A 39 9.40 8.71 -2.92
N PRO A 40 9.81 9.28 -1.78
CA PRO A 40 11.22 9.47 -1.45
C PRO A 40 12.02 8.15 -1.46
N LYS A 41 13.30 8.22 -1.85
CA LYS A 41 14.16 7.02 -2.04
C LYS A 41 14.42 6.28 -0.73
N ASP A 42 14.56 7.01 0.36
CA ASP A 42 14.66 6.52 1.73
C ASP A 42 13.42 5.71 2.12
N VAL A 43 12.23 6.26 1.91
CA VAL A 43 10.96 5.53 2.16
C VAL A 43 10.90 4.23 1.34
N ILE A 44 11.25 4.28 0.06
CA ILE A 44 11.31 3.09 -0.80
C ILE A 44 12.31 2.06 -0.25
N SER A 45 13.48 2.50 0.19
CA SER A 45 14.53 1.62 0.70
C SER A 45 14.09 0.96 2.01
N ALA A 46 13.51 1.74 2.92
CA ALA A 46 13.00 1.28 4.20
C ALA A 46 11.88 0.23 4.03
N VAL A 47 10.92 0.49 3.14
CA VAL A 47 9.82 -0.44 2.84
C VAL A 47 10.34 -1.70 2.16
N ASN A 48 11.28 -1.59 1.22
CA ASN A 48 11.89 -2.77 0.59
C ASN A 48 12.68 -3.63 1.60
N ASN A 49 13.34 -3.00 2.57
CA ASN A 49 14.04 -3.68 3.65
C ASN A 49 13.07 -4.41 4.58
N LEU A 50 11.90 -3.83 4.86
CA LEU A 50 10.82 -4.50 5.58
C LEU A 50 10.38 -5.74 4.80
N ILE A 51 9.92 -5.58 3.55
CA ILE A 51 9.40 -6.66 2.69
C ILE A 51 10.35 -7.86 2.64
N ALA A 52 11.64 -7.61 2.43
CA ALA A 52 12.66 -8.65 2.31
C ALA A 52 12.84 -9.51 3.57
N GLN A 53 12.33 -9.07 4.72
CA GLN A 53 12.51 -9.73 6.02
C GLN A 53 11.20 -10.25 6.62
N THR A 54 10.10 -10.16 5.87
CA THR A 54 8.78 -10.59 6.33
C THR A 54 8.51 -12.07 6.02
N SER A 55 7.82 -12.74 6.94
CA SER A 55 7.23 -14.08 6.74
C SER A 55 5.69 -14.02 6.67
N TRP A 56 5.14 -12.81 6.59
CA TRP A 56 3.71 -12.49 6.57
C TRP A 56 3.35 -11.73 5.29
N THR A 57 2.05 -11.56 5.05
CA THR A 57 1.58 -10.69 3.97
C THR A 57 1.79 -9.23 4.36
N THR A 58 2.52 -8.46 3.54
CA THR A 58 2.65 -7.02 3.72
C THR A 58 1.70 -6.30 2.77
N LEU A 59 0.67 -5.63 3.31
CA LEU A 59 -0.25 -4.80 2.53
C LEU A 59 0.18 -3.34 2.63
N LEU A 60 0.49 -2.74 1.48
CA LEU A 60 0.87 -1.34 1.36
C LEU A 60 -0.30 -0.55 0.76
N ILE A 61 -0.75 0.50 1.44
CA ILE A 61 -1.83 1.37 0.96
C ILE A 61 -1.27 2.77 0.73
N SER A 62 -1.54 3.33 -0.45
CA SER A 62 -1.16 4.71 -0.77
C SER A 62 -2.16 5.35 -1.72
N LYS A 63 -2.19 6.68 -1.73
CA LYS A 63 -2.91 7.43 -2.78
C LYS A 63 -2.29 7.14 -4.15
N GLY A 64 -3.14 6.91 -5.15
CA GLY A 64 -2.74 6.79 -6.55
C GLY A 64 -2.27 8.11 -7.15
N GLY A 65 -1.46 8.03 -8.20
CA GLY A 65 -1.15 9.15 -9.07
C GLY A 65 -2.14 9.27 -10.23
N THR A 66 -2.11 10.41 -10.91
CA THR A 66 -2.89 10.64 -12.14
C THR A 66 -2.33 9.82 -13.30
N ALA A 67 -3.20 9.09 -14.01
CA ALA A 67 -2.86 8.42 -15.25
C ALA A 67 -2.94 9.37 -16.45
N MET A 68 -2.04 9.18 -17.42
CA MET A 68 -2.04 9.90 -18.70
C MET A 68 -2.53 9.00 -19.85
N ASP A 69 -2.99 7.80 -19.52
CA ASP A 69 -3.50 6.77 -20.43
C ASP A 69 -4.91 6.34 -20.01
N SER A 70 -5.39 5.20 -20.53
CA SER A 70 -6.71 4.64 -20.20
C SER A 70 -6.77 3.97 -18.83
N SER A 71 -5.68 3.94 -18.06
CA SER A 71 -5.66 3.34 -16.72
C SER A 71 -6.44 4.23 -15.74
N PRO A 72 -7.09 3.64 -14.72
CA PRO A 72 -7.87 4.42 -13.76
C PRO A 72 -7.00 5.31 -12.86
N LEU A 73 -5.78 4.87 -12.54
CA LEU A 73 -4.76 5.61 -11.79
C LEU A 73 -3.39 4.96 -11.98
N VAL A 74 -2.34 5.66 -11.57
CA VAL A 74 -0.97 5.14 -11.54
C VAL A 74 -0.60 4.72 -10.13
N ALA A 75 -0.17 3.48 -9.94
CA ALA A 75 0.43 3.04 -8.69
C ALA A 75 1.81 3.69 -8.50
N ARG A 76 1.92 4.56 -7.50
CA ARG A 76 3.17 5.27 -7.21
C ARG A 76 4.22 4.29 -6.70
N GLY A 77 5.43 4.38 -7.24
CA GLY A 77 6.54 3.52 -6.84
C GLY A 77 6.43 2.07 -7.31
N LYS A 78 5.48 1.71 -8.19
CA LYS A 78 5.27 0.35 -8.72
C LYS A 78 6.57 -0.36 -9.16
N ASN A 79 7.45 0.36 -9.85
CA ASN A 79 8.71 -0.21 -10.37
C ASN A 79 9.89 -0.09 -9.38
N LYS A 80 9.69 0.50 -8.20
CA LYS A 80 10.73 0.75 -7.19
C LYS A 80 10.51 -0.08 -5.93
N LEU A 81 9.27 -0.43 -5.63
CA LEU A 81 8.91 -1.30 -4.51
C LEU A 81 8.96 -2.77 -4.98
N LYS A 82 9.49 -3.65 -4.14
CA LYS A 82 9.64 -5.08 -4.40
C LYS A 82 8.36 -5.87 -4.04
N THR A 83 7.20 -5.38 -4.48
CA THR A 83 5.88 -5.99 -4.22
C THR A 83 5.58 -7.09 -5.23
N ASN A 84 4.85 -8.14 -4.82
CA ASN A 84 4.41 -9.20 -5.73
C ASN A 84 3.20 -8.82 -6.60
N LYS A 85 2.30 -8.00 -6.05
CA LYS A 85 1.03 -7.60 -6.66
C LYS A 85 0.81 -6.11 -6.47
N VAL A 86 0.17 -5.47 -7.44
CA VAL A 86 -0.19 -4.05 -7.39
C VAL A 86 -1.61 -3.91 -7.89
N TRP A 87 -2.52 -3.61 -6.97
CA TRP A 87 -3.94 -3.42 -7.26
C TRP A 87 -4.33 -1.96 -7.11
N LEU A 88 -5.36 -1.55 -7.83
CA LEU A 88 -5.85 -0.17 -7.83
C LEU A 88 -7.28 -0.17 -7.30
N LEU A 89 -7.56 0.66 -6.30
CA LEU A 89 -8.91 0.85 -5.78
C LEU A 89 -9.40 2.25 -6.19
N THR A 90 -10.52 2.30 -6.90
CA THR A 90 -11.12 3.56 -7.36
C THR A 90 -12.48 3.81 -6.76
N ARG A 91 -12.85 5.10 -6.72
CA ARG A 91 -14.20 5.59 -6.44
C ARG A 91 -14.73 6.27 -7.70
N PRO A 92 -15.48 5.57 -8.57
CA PRO A 92 -15.93 6.12 -9.85
C PRO A 92 -17.02 7.20 -9.67
N GLU A 93 -17.83 7.08 -8.62
CA GLU A 93 -18.93 7.99 -8.30
C GLU A 93 -18.78 8.52 -6.86
N SER A 94 -19.36 9.67 -6.55
CA SER A 94 -19.35 10.26 -5.19
C SER A 94 -20.20 9.49 -4.16
N ASN A 95 -20.38 8.18 -4.32
CA ASN A 95 -21.12 7.29 -3.42
C ASN A 95 -20.21 6.19 -2.83
N SER A 96 -20.81 5.15 -2.28
CA SER A 96 -20.13 4.03 -1.64
C SER A 96 -19.60 2.97 -2.61
N LYS A 97 -19.83 3.09 -3.92
CA LYS A 97 -19.31 2.15 -4.91
C LYS A 97 -17.78 2.28 -5.02
N ARG A 98 -17.10 1.15 -5.18
CA ARG A 98 -15.68 1.07 -5.49
C ARG A 98 -15.46 0.10 -6.63
N VAL A 99 -14.36 0.28 -7.35
CA VAL A 99 -13.87 -0.68 -8.33
C VAL A 99 -12.46 -1.06 -7.96
N LEU A 100 -12.23 -2.34 -7.71
CA LEU A 100 -10.94 -2.95 -7.44
C LEU A 100 -10.40 -3.55 -8.74
N TRP A 101 -9.30 -3.00 -9.22
CA TRP A 101 -8.59 -3.43 -10.41
C TRP A 101 -7.41 -4.30 -9.98
N MET A 102 -7.49 -5.59 -10.27
CA MET A 102 -6.44 -6.58 -10.05
C MET A 102 -5.78 -6.93 -11.39
N ASP A 103 -4.86 -7.91 -11.39
CA ASP A 103 -4.07 -8.23 -12.59
C ASP A 103 -4.96 -8.58 -13.79
N ASP A 104 -5.80 -9.61 -13.65
CA ASP A 104 -6.65 -10.12 -14.73
C ASP A 104 -8.15 -9.88 -14.50
N ASN A 105 -8.52 -9.32 -13.34
CA ASN A 105 -9.90 -9.18 -12.89
C ASN A 105 -10.23 -7.76 -12.41
N ILE A 106 -11.48 -7.36 -12.63
CA ILE A 106 -12.04 -6.11 -12.12
C ILE A 106 -13.27 -6.46 -11.28
N GLU A 107 -13.27 -6.04 -10.02
CA GLU A 107 -14.36 -6.32 -9.08
C GLU A 107 -15.09 -5.02 -8.72
N ASN A 108 -16.41 -5.03 -8.87
CA ASN A 108 -17.27 -3.95 -8.37
C ASN A 108 -17.62 -4.26 -6.91
N LEU A 109 -17.36 -3.29 -6.04
CA LEU A 109 -17.58 -3.42 -4.60
C LEU A 109 -18.52 -2.32 -4.11
N LEU A 110 -19.26 -2.62 -3.05
CA LEU A 110 -20.00 -1.64 -2.27
C LEU A 110 -19.37 -1.54 -0.88
N LEU A 111 -19.00 -0.32 -0.47
CA LEU A 111 -18.54 -0.07 0.90
C LEU A 111 -19.74 0.19 1.81
N LYS A 112 -19.97 -0.73 2.75
CA LYS A 112 -20.94 -0.58 3.84
C LYS A 112 -20.21 -0.41 5.18
N GLU A 113 -20.97 -0.24 6.26
CA GLU A 113 -20.43 -0.13 7.62
C GLU A 113 -19.61 -1.37 8.01
N GLU A 114 -20.03 -2.57 7.57
CA GLU A 114 -19.34 -3.84 7.80
C GLU A 114 -18.10 -4.06 6.90
N GLY A 115 -17.85 -3.15 5.94
CA GLY A 115 -16.72 -3.24 5.01
C GLY A 115 -17.16 -3.42 3.55
N PHE A 116 -16.27 -4.00 2.74
CA PHE A 116 -16.53 -4.25 1.32
C PHE A 116 -17.42 -5.48 1.12
N VAL A 117 -18.47 -5.31 0.31
CA VAL A 117 -19.34 -6.39 -0.15
C VAL A 117 -19.45 -6.38 -1.67
N TYR A 118 -19.81 -7.51 -2.25
CA TYR A 118 -20.13 -7.68 -3.67
C TYR A 118 -21.60 -7.31 -3.96
#